data_AF-A0A7C2FYR6-F1
#
_entry.id   AF-A0A7C2FYR6-F1
#
_cell.length_a   1.000
_cell.length_b   1.000
_cell.length_c   1.000
_cell.angle_alpha   90.00
_cell.angle_beta   90.00
_cell.angle_gamma   90.00
#
_symmetry.space_group_name_H-M   'P 1'
#
loop_
_entity.id
_entity.type
_entity.pdbx_description
1 polymer ?
#
loop_
_entity_poly.entity_id
_entity_poly.type
_entity_poly.pdbx_seq_one_letter_code
_entity_poly.pdbx_strand_id
1 'polypeptide(L)'
;MGRQGEGGAMDGRRVKLIVCGTSVGGVVALAGFEVGAQRETGRAGERPALEQHLEQREIEGGRITFDELLRMGERIFTARWTTLDGQGRPAATGSGIPTRRDPTHAPRFTRVSGPDATSCADCHFQPTIGGAGGFVANVFVLAQTLDPPAGSISAEFSNERNTLGMNGSGAIEMLAREMSAALQAIRAEALSQARVLGQPVTRPLEAKGISFGRITARPDGTVDTSQVEGVDPDLVIKPFNQKGTVVSLRVFTINAMNHHHGMQAVERFGIGQRDHRGNVITTSDFDEDGVADELTAGDITAVTLFQAAMNVPGRVWPDDPERRAAAERGESLFAQIGCTDCHRPVLILENPNLQ
;
A
#
# COMPACT_ATOMS: atom_id res chain seq x y z
N MET A 1 -44.73 -61.50 20.59
CA MET A 1 -44.53 -62.96 20.59
C MET A 1 -43.66 -63.31 19.39
N GLY A 2 -42.42 -63.79 19.63
CA GLY A 2 -41.48 -64.47 18.69
C GLY A 2 -40.97 -63.67 17.46
N ARG A 3 -39.67 -63.33 17.32
CA ARG A 3 -38.55 -64.12 16.69
C ARG A 3 -38.83 -64.48 15.22
N GLN A 4 -37.99 -64.32 14.19
CA GLN A 4 -36.53 -64.16 13.90
C GLN A 4 -36.46 -63.44 12.51
N GLY A 5 -35.42 -62.75 12.01
CA GLY A 5 -33.98 -62.99 11.99
C GLY A 5 -33.56 -63.47 10.58
N GLU A 6 -32.86 -62.62 9.80
CA GLU A 6 -31.94 -62.87 8.65
C GLU A 6 -31.85 -61.55 7.83
N GLY A 7 -30.72 -60.95 7.47
CA GLY A 7 -29.38 -61.46 7.23
C GLY A 7 -28.94 -61.15 5.79
N GLY A 8 -29.02 -59.88 5.34
CA GLY A 8 -28.69 -59.48 3.96
C GLY A 8 -27.29 -58.87 3.84
N ALA A 9 -26.35 -59.66 3.32
CA ALA A 9 -24.95 -59.29 3.09
C ALA A 9 -24.78 -58.26 1.96
N MET A 10 -23.86 -57.32 2.16
CA MET A 10 -23.40 -56.35 1.16
C MET A 10 -22.53 -57.04 0.11
N ASP A 11 -22.93 -56.91 -1.16
CA ASP A 11 -22.27 -57.44 -2.34
C ASP A 11 -20.91 -56.74 -2.59
N GLY A 12 -19.83 -57.48 -2.36
CA GLY A 12 -18.46 -57.06 -2.64
C GLY A 12 -18.14 -57.21 -4.12
N ARG A 13 -18.04 -56.10 -4.84
CA ARG A 13 -17.51 -56.07 -6.21
C ARG A 13 -16.06 -56.57 -6.23
N ARG A 14 -15.88 -57.82 -6.69
CA ARG A 14 -14.57 -58.40 -7.03
C ARG A 14 -14.09 -57.83 -8.36
N VAL A 15 -13.00 -57.06 -8.33
CA VAL A 15 -12.27 -56.65 -9.54
C VAL A 15 -11.34 -57.79 -9.95
N LYS A 16 -11.55 -58.33 -11.16
CA LYS A 16 -10.79 -59.44 -11.73
C LYS A 16 -9.57 -58.87 -12.46
N LEU A 17 -8.38 -58.99 -11.88
CA LEU A 17 -7.13 -58.61 -12.53
C LEU A 17 -6.71 -59.73 -13.49
N ILE A 18 -6.77 -59.47 -14.80
CA ILE A 18 -6.22 -60.37 -15.82
C ILE A 18 -4.78 -59.91 -16.09
N VAL A 19 -3.81 -60.67 -15.59
CA VAL A 19 -2.41 -60.50 -15.97
C VAL A 19 -2.17 -61.39 -17.19
N CYS A 20 -2.06 -60.78 -18.37
CA CYS A 20 -1.55 -61.44 -19.55
C CYS A 20 -0.10 -60.97 -19.74
N GLY A 21 0.86 -61.83 -19.42
CA GLY A 21 2.27 -61.59 -19.69
C GLY A 21 2.63 -62.09 -21.08
N THR A 22 3.33 -61.28 -21.86
CA THR A 22 4.49 -61.69 -22.68
C THR A 22 5.21 -60.47 -23.30
N SER A 23 6.54 -60.59 -23.33
CA SER A 23 7.53 -60.01 -24.25
C SER A 23 7.85 -58.50 -24.20
N VAL A 24 8.97 -58.23 -23.53
CA VAL A 24 10.14 -57.41 -23.93
C VAL A 24 10.07 -56.74 -25.31
N GLY A 25 10.25 -55.41 -25.34
CA GLY A 25 10.76 -54.70 -26.51
C GLY A 25 10.27 -53.25 -26.66
N GLY A 26 11.17 -52.29 -26.40
CA GLY A 26 11.01 -50.92 -26.88
C GLY A 26 10.58 -49.90 -25.82
N VAL A 27 11.53 -49.44 -25.01
CA VAL A 27 11.40 -48.17 -24.28
C VAL A 27 11.40 -47.06 -25.33
N VAL A 28 10.21 -46.62 -25.73
CA VAL A 28 10.02 -45.32 -26.37
C VAL A 28 10.32 -44.29 -25.30
N ALA A 29 11.44 -43.57 -25.48
CA ALA A 29 11.78 -42.42 -24.67
C ALA A 29 10.68 -41.37 -24.83
N LEU A 30 9.72 -41.37 -23.90
CA LEU A 30 8.99 -40.17 -23.54
C LEU A 30 10.03 -39.24 -22.92
N ALA A 31 10.61 -38.38 -23.75
CA ALA A 31 11.35 -37.23 -23.28
C ALA A 31 10.41 -36.46 -22.35
N GLY A 32 10.65 -36.62 -21.04
CA GLY A 32 9.95 -35.89 -20.03
C GLY A 32 10.11 -34.41 -20.33
N PHE A 33 8.99 -33.70 -20.38
CA PHE A 33 9.00 -32.34 -19.85
C PHE A 33 9.41 -32.49 -18.38
N GLU A 34 10.71 -32.47 -18.11
CA GLU A 34 11.21 -32.14 -16.79
C GLU A 34 10.62 -30.77 -16.49
N VAL A 35 9.67 -30.76 -15.55
CA VAL A 35 9.17 -29.56 -14.93
C VAL A 35 10.40 -28.83 -14.39
N GLY A 36 10.78 -27.74 -15.05
CA GLY A 36 11.96 -26.93 -14.71
C GLY A 36 11.93 -26.32 -13.31
N ALA A 37 10.88 -26.57 -12.52
CA ALA A 37 10.74 -26.13 -11.13
C ALA A 37 11.74 -26.79 -10.16
N GLN A 38 12.39 -27.91 -10.54
CA GLN A 38 13.37 -28.58 -9.68
C GLN A 38 14.84 -28.31 -10.06
N ARG A 39 15.09 -27.47 -11.07
CA ARG A 39 16.45 -26.96 -11.34
C ARG A 39 16.64 -25.58 -10.72
N GLU A 40 16.33 -25.47 -9.43
CA GLU A 40 16.95 -24.42 -8.63
C GLU A 40 18.37 -24.85 -8.30
N THR A 41 19.36 -24.11 -8.77
CA THR A 41 20.73 -24.17 -8.23
C THR A 41 20.78 -23.47 -6.86
N GLY A 42 19.86 -23.82 -5.97
CA GLY A 42 19.72 -23.22 -4.64
C GLY A 42 20.61 -23.95 -3.63
N ARG A 43 21.49 -23.22 -2.92
CA ARG A 43 22.06 -23.69 -1.65
C ARG A 43 20.92 -23.95 -0.67
N ALA A 44 20.96 -25.10 0.01
CA ALA A 44 20.00 -25.46 1.06
C ALA A 44 20.07 -24.50 2.26
N GLY A 45 18.91 -24.22 2.90
CA GLY A 45 18.76 -23.36 4.07
C GLY A 45 17.75 -22.24 3.87
N GLU A 46 17.22 -21.69 4.97
CA GLU A 46 16.44 -20.45 4.95
C GLU A 46 17.33 -19.27 4.57
N ARG A 47 16.77 -18.28 3.87
CA ARG A 47 17.46 -17.07 3.42
C ARG A 47 16.55 -15.85 3.52
N PRO A 48 17.12 -14.63 3.63
CA PRO A 48 16.36 -13.40 3.48
C PRO A 48 15.58 -13.40 2.16
N ALA A 49 14.38 -12.84 2.16
CA ALA A 49 13.60 -12.58 0.94
C ALA A 49 14.33 -11.61 0.00
N LEU A 50 15.06 -10.64 0.57
CA LEU A 50 15.90 -9.70 -0.15
C LEU A 50 17.38 -9.89 0.22
N GLU A 51 18.13 -10.59 -0.64
CA GLU A 51 19.58 -10.80 -0.42
C GLU A 51 20.43 -9.57 -0.81
N GLN A 52 19.89 -8.66 -1.62
CA GLN A 52 20.62 -7.49 -2.15
C GLN A 52 19.74 -6.25 -2.05
N HIS A 53 20.22 -5.25 -1.32
CA HIS A 53 19.58 -3.95 -1.18
C HIS A 53 20.04 -2.97 -2.25
N LEU A 54 19.17 -2.00 -2.58
CA LEU A 54 19.48 -0.93 -3.52
C LEU A 54 20.02 0.31 -2.83
N GLU A 55 21.16 0.78 -3.29
CA GLU A 55 21.74 2.02 -2.81
C GLU A 55 21.17 3.24 -3.57
N GLN A 56 20.56 4.19 -2.84
CA GLN A 56 19.91 5.37 -3.45
C GLN A 56 20.86 6.16 -4.38
N ARG A 57 22.14 6.27 -4.00
CA ARG A 57 23.18 6.92 -4.82
C ARG A 57 23.45 6.22 -6.16
N GLU A 58 23.17 4.93 -6.28
CA GLU A 58 23.33 4.17 -7.52
C GLU A 58 22.17 4.40 -8.47
N ILE A 59 20.97 4.55 -7.91
CA ILE A 59 19.76 4.97 -8.62
C ILE A 59 19.97 6.38 -9.21
N GLU A 60 20.34 7.35 -8.37
CA GLU A 60 20.57 8.74 -8.78
C GLU A 60 21.74 8.89 -9.76
N GLY A 61 22.75 8.03 -9.63
CA GLY A 61 23.89 7.98 -10.56
C GLY A 61 23.58 7.29 -11.90
N GLY A 62 22.34 6.81 -12.11
CA GLY A 62 21.94 6.13 -13.35
C GLY A 62 22.56 4.75 -13.55
N ARG A 63 23.11 4.13 -12.49
CA ARG A 63 23.70 2.79 -12.54
C ARG A 63 22.65 1.68 -12.55
N ILE A 64 21.46 1.97 -12.04
CA ILE A 64 20.30 1.08 -12.05
C ILE A 64 19.31 1.66 -13.05
N THR A 65 18.96 0.87 -14.07
CA THR A 65 18.00 1.29 -15.08
C THR A 65 16.57 1.34 -14.53
N PHE A 66 15.69 2.09 -15.18
CA PHE A 66 14.28 2.17 -14.78
C PHE A 66 13.59 0.79 -14.75
N ASP A 67 13.84 -0.06 -15.75
CA ASP A 67 13.26 -1.41 -15.80
C ASP A 67 13.80 -2.31 -14.67
N GLU A 68 15.06 -2.14 -14.27
CA GLU A 68 15.61 -2.84 -13.10
C GLU A 68 14.97 -2.35 -11.81
N LEU A 69 14.73 -1.05 -11.65
CA LEU A 69 14.02 -0.49 -10.50
C LEU A 69 12.60 -1.03 -10.39
N LEU A 70 11.86 -1.09 -11.49
CA LEU A 70 10.50 -1.64 -11.49
C LEU A 70 10.48 -3.12 -11.12
N ARG A 71 11.40 -3.93 -11.67
CA ARG A 71 11.52 -5.35 -11.30
C ARG A 71 11.89 -5.54 -9.84
N MET A 72 12.81 -4.73 -9.32
CA MET A 72 13.17 -4.80 -7.90
C MET A 72 12.01 -4.33 -7.02
N GLY A 73 11.29 -3.28 -7.43
CA GLY A 73 10.11 -2.80 -6.72
C GLY A 73 9.00 -3.84 -6.65
N GLU A 74 8.75 -4.57 -7.75
CA GLU A 74 7.82 -5.71 -7.76
C GLU A 74 8.29 -6.83 -6.83
N ARG A 75 9.59 -7.14 -6.84
CA ARG A 75 10.17 -8.15 -5.94
C ARG A 75 10.01 -7.77 -4.48
N ILE A 76 10.26 -6.51 -4.11
CA ILE A 76 10.07 -5.98 -2.75
C ILE A 76 8.58 -5.99 -2.37
N PHE A 77 7.70 -5.60 -3.30
CA PHE A 77 6.25 -5.60 -3.07
C PHE A 77 5.71 -7.01 -2.77
N THR A 78 6.23 -8.01 -3.48
CA THR A 78 5.80 -9.42 -3.40
C THR A 78 6.64 -10.26 -2.44
N ALA A 79 7.68 -9.69 -1.85
CA ALA A 79 8.53 -10.36 -0.86
C ALA A 79 7.69 -10.85 0.31
N ARG A 80 7.92 -12.10 0.72
CA ARG A 80 7.43 -12.64 1.99
C ARG A 80 8.55 -12.47 3.00
N TRP A 81 8.53 -11.34 3.69
CA TRP A 81 9.55 -11.00 4.67
C TRP A 81 9.64 -12.05 5.77
N THR A 82 10.84 -12.24 6.28
CA THR A 82 11.15 -13.20 7.34
C THR A 82 11.95 -12.52 8.44
N THR A 83 12.18 -13.21 9.55
CA THR A 83 13.08 -12.71 10.60
C THR A 83 14.53 -12.56 10.14
N LEU A 84 14.93 -13.19 9.03
CA LEU A 84 16.25 -12.96 8.43
C LEU A 84 16.35 -11.62 7.70
N ASP A 85 15.20 -11.00 7.39
CA ASP A 85 15.11 -9.68 6.77
C ASP A 85 14.91 -8.55 7.81
N GLY A 86 14.56 -8.87 9.05
CA GLY A 86 14.18 -7.87 10.09
C GLY A 86 12.70 -7.89 10.49
N GLN A 87 11.94 -8.91 10.06
CA GLN A 87 10.50 -8.94 10.31
C GLN A 87 10.15 -9.06 11.80
N GLY A 88 9.35 -8.12 12.29
CA GLY A 88 8.46 -8.34 13.42
C GLY A 88 8.39 -7.21 14.44
N ARG A 89 9.32 -6.26 14.39
CA ARG A 89 9.42 -5.10 15.30
C ARG A 89 9.17 -5.39 16.78
N PRO A 90 9.98 -6.24 17.44
CA PRO A 90 9.74 -6.59 18.84
C PRO A 90 9.83 -5.39 19.78
N ALA A 91 10.80 -4.48 19.62
CA ALA A 91 10.98 -3.31 20.49
C ALA A 91 10.41 -1.98 19.92
N ALA A 92 9.59 -2.01 18.87
CA ALA A 92 8.89 -0.83 18.34
C ALA A 92 7.39 -1.05 18.08
N THR A 93 6.61 0.02 18.15
CA THR A 93 5.18 -0.01 17.75
C THR A 93 5.03 0.15 16.23
N GLY A 94 3.83 -0.07 15.69
CA GLY A 94 3.55 0.15 14.26
C GLY A 94 3.33 1.63 13.89
N SER A 95 3.63 2.56 14.80
CA SER A 95 3.55 4.01 14.57
C SER A 95 4.38 4.43 13.36
N GLY A 96 3.87 5.40 12.58
CA GLY A 96 4.65 6.02 11.50
C GLY A 96 5.82 6.87 12.03
N ILE A 97 5.73 7.36 13.27
CA ILE A 97 6.84 8.01 13.98
C ILE A 97 7.54 6.95 14.84
N PRO A 98 8.89 6.85 14.83
CA PRO A 98 9.60 5.84 15.61
C PRO A 98 9.26 5.90 17.11
N THR A 99 8.69 4.81 17.61
CA THR A 99 8.20 4.71 18.98
C THR A 99 8.58 3.34 19.53
N ARG A 100 9.40 3.35 20.58
CA ARG A 100 9.84 2.14 21.29
C ARG A 100 8.71 1.52 22.11
N ARG A 101 8.78 0.21 22.31
CA ARG A 101 7.98 -0.57 23.28
C ARG A 101 8.85 -1.58 24.02
N ASP A 102 8.31 -2.19 25.07
CA ASP A 102 8.99 -3.29 25.79
C ASP A 102 8.97 -4.58 24.96
N PRO A 103 10.13 -5.15 24.56
CA PRO A 103 10.17 -6.36 23.76
C PRO A 103 9.83 -7.65 24.53
N THR A 104 9.85 -7.64 25.86
CA THR A 104 9.82 -8.86 26.70
C THR A 104 8.58 -9.75 26.46
N HIS A 105 7.43 -9.13 26.20
CA HIS A 105 6.15 -9.84 25.98
C HIS A 105 5.44 -9.38 24.71
N ALA A 106 6.18 -8.70 23.83
CA ALA A 106 5.65 -8.12 22.62
C ALA A 106 5.41 -9.22 21.56
N PRO A 107 4.16 -9.46 21.12
CA PRO A 107 3.92 -10.37 20.01
C PRO A 107 4.55 -9.81 18.73
N ARG A 108 5.20 -10.69 17.95
CA ARG A 108 5.75 -10.38 16.62
C ARG A 108 4.68 -10.29 15.54
N PHE A 109 3.49 -10.85 15.75
CA PHE A 109 2.37 -10.74 14.82
C PHE A 109 1.07 -10.55 15.59
N THR A 110 0.26 -9.59 15.18
CA THR A 110 -1.09 -9.40 15.71
C THR A 110 -2.00 -8.90 14.60
N ARG A 111 -3.25 -9.37 14.59
CA ARG A 111 -4.22 -8.86 13.62
C ARG A 111 -4.63 -7.41 13.89
N VAL A 112 -4.44 -6.91 15.12
CA VAL A 112 -4.97 -5.63 15.60
C VAL A 112 -3.95 -4.50 15.41
N SER A 113 -2.76 -4.60 16.00
CA SER A 113 -1.74 -3.53 15.94
C SER A 113 -0.62 -3.82 14.93
N GLY A 114 -0.73 -4.93 14.20
CA GLY A 114 0.31 -5.50 13.36
C GLY A 114 1.53 -6.04 14.15
N PRO A 115 2.58 -6.52 13.45
CA PRO A 115 2.55 -6.90 12.03
C PRO A 115 1.43 -7.90 11.75
N ASP A 116 0.76 -7.77 10.61
CA ASP A 116 -0.42 -8.57 10.23
C ASP A 116 -0.31 -9.19 8.83
N ALA A 117 0.79 -8.93 8.11
CA ALA A 117 1.07 -9.48 6.80
C ALA A 117 2.58 -9.67 6.58
N THR A 118 2.95 -10.70 5.81
CA THR A 118 4.36 -10.93 5.44
C THR A 118 4.75 -10.26 4.13
N SER A 119 3.76 -9.86 3.33
CA SER A 119 3.94 -9.28 2.00
C SER A 119 2.84 -8.28 1.70
N CYS A 120 3.09 -7.27 0.86
CA CYS A 120 2.01 -6.42 0.35
C CYS A 120 1.01 -7.26 -0.46
N ALA A 121 1.48 -8.32 -1.12
CA ALA A 121 0.65 -9.25 -1.89
C ALA A 121 -0.23 -10.17 -1.04
N ASP A 122 -0.08 -10.21 0.29
CA ASP A 122 -1.01 -10.95 1.16
C ASP A 122 -2.37 -10.23 1.28
N CYS A 123 -2.39 -8.89 1.06
CA CYS A 123 -3.59 -8.05 1.20
C CYS A 123 -3.99 -7.36 -0.12
N HIS A 124 -3.03 -6.96 -0.95
CA HIS A 124 -3.26 -6.24 -2.20
C HIS A 124 -3.18 -7.16 -3.42
N PHE A 125 -4.21 -7.97 -3.69
CA PHE A 125 -4.10 -9.09 -4.65
C PHE A 125 -5.30 -9.38 -5.55
N GLN A 126 -6.44 -8.68 -5.43
CA GLN A 126 -7.61 -8.95 -6.27
C GLN A 126 -7.87 -7.85 -7.32
N PRO A 127 -7.95 -8.19 -8.62
CA PRO A 127 -7.85 -9.53 -9.23
C PRO A 127 -6.40 -10.03 -9.43
N THR A 128 -5.43 -9.13 -9.29
CA THR A 128 -4.00 -9.41 -9.40
C THR A 128 -3.25 -8.64 -8.31
N ILE A 129 -1.94 -8.90 -8.18
CA ILE A 129 -1.04 -8.15 -7.29
C ILE A 129 -1.20 -6.63 -7.51
N GLY A 130 -1.26 -5.88 -6.40
CA GLY A 130 -1.59 -4.46 -6.39
C GLY A 130 -3.09 -4.15 -6.30
N GLY A 131 -3.95 -5.15 -6.47
CA GLY A 131 -5.40 -5.03 -6.37
C GLY A 131 -5.90 -4.82 -4.94
N ALA A 132 -7.23 -4.79 -4.77
CA ALA A 132 -7.84 -4.65 -3.45
C ALA A 132 -7.82 -5.97 -2.67
N GLY A 133 -8.03 -5.88 -1.36
CA GLY A 133 -8.27 -7.03 -0.49
C GLY A 133 -9.76 -7.24 -0.23
N GLY A 134 -10.14 -8.48 0.11
CA GLY A 134 -11.44 -8.78 0.69
C GLY A 134 -11.48 -8.46 2.18
N PHE A 135 -12.63 -8.69 2.83
CA PHE A 135 -12.86 -8.39 4.25
C PHE A 135 -11.78 -8.95 5.21
N VAL A 136 -11.25 -10.14 4.95
CA VAL A 136 -10.19 -10.75 5.79
C VAL A 136 -8.88 -9.95 5.81
N ALA A 137 -8.66 -9.14 4.77
CA ALA A 137 -7.51 -8.25 4.63
C ALA A 137 -7.76 -6.84 5.21
N ASN A 138 -8.90 -6.59 5.87
CA ASN A 138 -9.16 -5.28 6.49
C ASN A 138 -8.15 -4.96 7.60
N VAL A 139 -7.58 -3.77 7.60
CA VAL A 139 -6.61 -3.35 8.61
C VAL A 139 -7.26 -2.46 9.67
N PHE A 140 -6.66 -2.43 10.85
CA PHE A 140 -7.16 -1.69 12.01
C PHE A 140 -6.28 -0.47 12.27
N VAL A 141 -6.64 0.66 11.65
CA VAL A 141 -5.86 1.89 11.77
C VAL A 141 -6.08 2.51 13.14
N LEU A 142 -5.07 3.21 13.66
CA LEU A 142 -4.91 3.74 15.03
C LEU A 142 -4.50 2.69 16.07
N ALA A 143 -4.86 1.42 15.87
CA ALA A 143 -4.48 0.36 16.81
C ALA A 143 -2.97 0.08 16.82
N GLN A 144 -2.24 0.46 15.77
CA GLN A 144 -0.79 0.24 15.65
C GLN A 144 0.06 1.03 16.66
N THR A 145 -0.54 2.02 17.33
CA THR A 145 0.13 2.80 18.38
C THR A 145 -0.17 2.29 19.78
N LEU A 146 -1.05 1.28 19.92
CA LEU A 146 -1.45 0.74 21.22
C LEU A 146 -0.45 -0.31 21.69
N ASP A 147 -0.02 -0.16 22.93
CA ASP A 147 0.85 -1.12 23.61
C ASP A 147 0.43 -1.21 25.09
N PRO A 148 -0.09 -2.37 25.56
CA PRO A 148 -0.28 -3.60 24.81
C PRO A 148 -1.36 -3.47 23.72
N PRO A 149 -1.30 -4.30 22.66
CA PRO A 149 -2.34 -4.33 21.63
C PRO A 149 -3.72 -4.64 22.23
N ALA A 150 -4.68 -3.75 22.06
CA ALA A 150 -6.02 -3.88 22.60
C ALA A 150 -7.07 -3.27 21.67
N GLY A 151 -8.30 -3.78 21.73
CA GLY A 151 -9.45 -3.23 21.01
C GLY A 151 -9.36 -3.33 19.47
N SER A 152 -10.00 -4.34 18.88
CA SER A 152 -9.99 -4.52 17.41
C SER A 152 -10.95 -3.56 16.70
N ILE A 153 -12.21 -3.51 17.10
CA ILE A 153 -13.29 -2.76 16.41
C ILE A 153 -13.93 -1.67 17.25
N SER A 154 -13.40 -1.42 18.46
CA SER A 154 -13.87 -0.29 19.27
C SER A 154 -13.47 1.01 18.59
N ALA A 155 -14.45 1.84 18.22
CA ALA A 155 -14.23 3.14 17.59
C ALA A 155 -13.41 4.12 18.45
N GLU A 156 -13.25 3.83 19.76
CA GLU A 156 -12.40 4.59 20.67
C GLU A 156 -10.91 4.43 20.35
N PHE A 157 -10.49 3.25 19.88
CA PHE A 157 -9.08 2.88 19.79
C PHE A 157 -8.64 2.44 18.38
N SER A 158 -9.60 2.07 17.53
CA SER A 158 -9.34 1.45 16.25
C SER A 158 -10.36 1.88 15.20
N ASN A 159 -9.91 1.86 13.95
CA ASN A 159 -10.72 2.14 12.78
C ASN A 159 -10.47 1.08 11.70
N GLU A 160 -11.38 0.12 11.60
CA GLU A 160 -11.31 -0.93 10.59
C GLU A 160 -11.52 -0.34 9.18
N ARG A 161 -10.61 -0.69 8.28
CA ARG A 161 -10.58 -0.19 6.90
C ARG A 161 -10.23 -1.29 5.92
N ASN A 162 -10.97 -1.32 4.81
CA ASN A 162 -10.67 -2.23 3.72
C ASN A 162 -9.32 -1.90 3.08
N THR A 163 -8.59 -2.96 2.70
CA THR A 163 -7.40 -2.84 1.88
C THR A 163 -7.77 -2.38 0.48
N LEU A 164 -7.36 -1.16 0.14
CA LEU A 164 -7.65 -0.54 -1.16
C LEU A 164 -6.70 -1.07 -2.24
N GLY A 165 -7.15 -1.03 -3.50
CA GLY A 165 -6.25 -1.24 -4.62
C GLY A 165 -5.26 -0.10 -4.79
N MET A 166 -4.04 -0.42 -5.21
CA MET A 166 -2.94 0.51 -5.47
C MET A 166 -2.87 0.94 -6.95
N ASN A 167 -3.71 0.34 -7.81
CA ASN A 167 -3.83 0.70 -9.21
C ASN A 167 -4.19 2.19 -9.39
N GLY A 168 -3.38 2.91 -10.18
CA GLY A 168 -3.56 4.33 -10.44
C GLY A 168 -3.14 5.26 -9.30
N SER A 169 -2.52 4.76 -8.22
CA SER A 169 -2.05 5.61 -7.12
C SER A 169 -1.04 6.66 -7.58
N GLY A 170 -0.22 6.39 -8.60
CA GLY A 170 0.68 7.39 -9.18
C GLY A 170 -0.07 8.61 -9.75
N ALA A 171 -1.17 8.39 -10.48
CA ALA A 171 -2.01 9.46 -11.02
C ALA A 171 -2.71 10.25 -9.90
N ILE A 172 -3.15 9.57 -8.84
CA ILE A 172 -3.75 10.21 -7.66
C ILE A 172 -2.73 11.13 -6.96
N GLU A 173 -1.49 10.68 -6.78
CA GLU A 173 -0.46 11.53 -6.18
C GLU A 173 -0.08 12.71 -7.08
N MET A 174 0.05 12.49 -8.40
CA MET A 174 0.29 13.60 -9.35
C MET A 174 -0.80 14.66 -9.27
N LEU A 175 -2.07 14.24 -9.22
CA LEU A 175 -3.20 15.15 -9.09
C LEU A 175 -3.12 15.96 -7.78
N ALA A 176 -2.82 15.30 -6.66
CA ALA A 176 -2.63 15.98 -5.38
C ALA A 176 -1.49 17.00 -5.41
N ARG A 177 -0.38 16.68 -6.09
CA ARG A 177 0.77 17.58 -6.27
C ARG A 177 0.40 18.80 -7.11
N GLU A 178 -0.26 18.61 -8.25
CA GLU A 178 -0.72 19.71 -9.11
C GLU A 178 -1.70 20.63 -8.36
N MET A 179 -2.67 20.05 -7.64
CA MET A 179 -3.63 20.82 -6.85
C MET A 179 -2.93 21.59 -5.71
N SER A 180 -2.00 20.96 -5.01
CA SER A 180 -1.22 21.63 -3.95
C SER A 180 -0.42 22.82 -4.51
N ALA A 181 0.24 22.64 -5.65
CA ALA A 181 0.99 23.71 -6.30
C ALA A 181 0.08 24.88 -6.70
N ALA A 182 -1.11 24.60 -7.25
CA ALA A 182 -2.09 25.63 -7.58
C ALA A 182 -2.56 26.43 -6.36
N LEU A 183 -2.90 25.74 -5.26
CA LEU A 183 -3.33 26.40 -4.01
C LEU A 183 -2.21 27.26 -3.41
N GLN A 184 -0.96 26.78 -3.44
CA GLN A 184 0.20 27.51 -2.96
C GLN A 184 0.54 28.71 -3.84
N ALA A 185 0.33 28.63 -5.16
CA ALA A 185 0.45 29.75 -6.07
C ALA A 185 -0.56 30.86 -5.74
N ILE A 186 -1.82 30.50 -5.48
CA ILE A 186 -2.85 31.47 -5.04
C ILE A 186 -2.43 32.19 -3.75
N ARG A 187 -1.89 31.45 -2.77
CA ARG A 187 -1.34 32.05 -1.53
C ARG A 187 -0.20 33.02 -1.83
N ALA A 188 0.73 32.66 -2.72
CA ALA A 188 1.87 33.50 -3.10
C ALA A 188 1.41 34.79 -3.80
N GLU A 189 0.44 34.69 -4.71
CA GLU A 189 -0.16 35.84 -5.40
C GLU A 189 -0.89 36.77 -4.43
N ALA A 190 -1.69 36.23 -3.50
CA ALA A 190 -2.37 37.00 -2.47
C ALA A 190 -1.39 37.78 -1.60
N LEU A 191 -0.28 37.14 -1.18
CA LEU A 191 0.79 37.78 -0.43
C LEU A 191 1.47 38.90 -1.22
N SER A 192 1.79 38.66 -2.49
CA SER A 192 2.39 39.68 -3.36
C SER A 192 1.47 40.90 -3.50
N GLN A 193 0.18 40.68 -3.77
CA GLN A 193 -0.80 41.75 -3.94
C GLN A 193 -1.06 42.52 -2.64
N ALA A 194 -1.14 41.83 -1.50
CA ALA A 194 -1.31 42.50 -0.20
C ALA A 194 -0.13 43.43 0.12
N ARG A 195 1.10 43.02 -0.23
CA ARG A 195 2.30 43.85 -0.08
C ARG A 195 2.25 45.08 -0.98
N VAL A 196 1.89 44.91 -2.25
CA VAL A 196 1.82 46.01 -3.24
C VAL A 196 0.74 47.03 -2.86
N LEU A 197 -0.43 46.56 -2.41
CA LEU A 197 -1.57 47.43 -2.08
C LEU A 197 -1.48 48.02 -0.67
N GLY A 198 -0.65 47.47 0.21
CA GLY A 198 -0.59 47.87 1.62
C GLY A 198 -1.88 47.57 2.39
N GLN A 199 -2.73 46.66 1.90
CA GLN A 199 -4.00 46.26 2.50
C GLN A 199 -4.19 44.73 2.43
N PRO A 200 -4.98 44.11 3.33
CA PRO A 200 -5.29 42.67 3.24
C PRO A 200 -5.96 42.29 1.92
N VAL A 201 -5.58 41.13 1.37
CA VAL A 201 -6.13 40.58 0.12
C VAL A 201 -6.69 39.20 0.38
N THR A 202 -7.98 39.02 0.09
CA THR A 202 -8.66 37.72 0.14
C THR A 202 -8.76 37.12 -1.25
N ARG A 203 -8.41 35.84 -1.40
CA ARG A 203 -8.54 35.06 -2.64
C ARG A 203 -9.32 33.77 -2.38
N PRO A 204 -10.22 33.35 -3.30
CA PRO A 204 -10.77 32.00 -3.26
C PRO A 204 -9.65 31.00 -3.49
N LEU A 205 -9.70 29.86 -2.80
CA LEU A 205 -8.81 28.72 -3.04
C LEU A 205 -9.55 27.72 -3.92
N GLU A 206 -9.09 27.54 -5.14
CA GLU A 206 -9.70 26.60 -6.09
C GLU A 206 -8.60 25.88 -6.88
N ALA A 207 -8.75 24.57 -7.03
CA ALA A 207 -7.88 23.76 -7.87
C ALA A 207 -8.69 22.69 -8.58
N LYS A 208 -8.47 22.51 -9.89
CA LYS A 208 -9.17 21.53 -10.73
C LYS A 208 -10.71 21.60 -10.62
N GLY A 209 -11.26 22.80 -10.43
CA GLY A 209 -12.70 23.02 -10.27
C GLY A 209 -13.28 22.63 -8.91
N ILE A 210 -12.42 22.44 -7.90
CA ILE A 210 -12.78 22.12 -6.51
C ILE A 210 -12.37 23.30 -5.62
N SER A 211 -13.33 23.78 -4.81
CA SER A 211 -13.12 24.87 -3.85
C SER A 211 -12.58 24.33 -2.52
N PHE A 212 -11.60 25.03 -1.96
CA PHE A 212 -11.00 24.81 -0.64
C PHE A 212 -11.22 26.03 0.28
N GLY A 213 -12.29 26.78 0.02
CA GLY A 213 -12.66 27.97 0.78
C GLY A 213 -11.89 29.21 0.32
N ARG A 214 -11.36 29.99 1.25
CA ARG A 214 -10.67 31.26 0.97
C ARG A 214 -9.48 31.46 1.88
N ILE A 215 -8.54 32.26 1.41
CA ILE A 215 -7.35 32.65 2.16
C ILE A 215 -7.24 34.18 2.18
N THR A 216 -6.80 34.75 3.30
CA THR A 216 -6.56 36.20 3.40
C THR A 216 -5.11 36.46 3.74
N ALA A 217 -4.36 37.04 2.80
CA ALA A 217 -2.99 37.47 3.02
C ALA A 217 -2.96 38.92 3.53
N ARG A 218 -2.05 39.22 4.46
CA ARG A 218 -1.86 40.58 5.00
C ARG A 218 -0.53 41.18 4.50
N PRO A 219 -0.42 42.53 4.45
CA PRO A 219 0.79 43.21 3.97
C PRO A 219 2.06 42.88 4.77
N ASP A 220 1.90 42.52 6.05
CA ASP A 220 2.98 42.11 6.96
C ASP A 220 3.54 40.70 6.67
N GLY A 221 2.97 39.98 5.70
CA GLY A 221 3.38 38.63 5.32
C GLY A 221 2.65 37.51 6.06
N THR A 222 1.75 37.83 7.00
CA THR A 222 0.91 36.84 7.67
C THR A 222 -0.24 36.39 6.77
N VAL A 223 -0.73 35.18 7.01
CA VAL A 223 -1.81 34.57 6.24
C VAL A 223 -2.87 34.05 7.20
N ASP A 224 -4.11 34.45 6.97
CA ASP A 224 -5.29 33.93 7.64
C ASP A 224 -5.86 32.75 6.86
N THR A 225 -5.85 31.58 7.50
CA THR A 225 -6.36 30.33 6.94
C THR A 225 -7.64 29.87 7.63
N SER A 226 -8.31 30.71 8.42
CA SER A 226 -9.53 30.33 9.16
C SER A 226 -10.71 29.96 8.26
N GLN A 227 -10.68 30.39 6.99
CA GLN A 227 -11.67 30.05 5.97
C GLN A 227 -11.16 29.02 4.94
N VAL A 228 -10.05 28.33 5.25
CA VAL A 228 -9.57 27.20 4.45
C VAL A 228 -10.36 25.96 4.85
N GLU A 229 -10.84 25.22 3.85
CA GLU A 229 -11.69 24.05 4.04
C GLU A 229 -11.09 22.82 3.35
N GLY A 230 -11.20 21.65 4.00
CA GLY A 230 -10.82 20.36 3.40
C GLY A 230 -9.32 20.11 3.20
N VAL A 231 -8.45 21.08 3.50
CA VAL A 231 -6.99 20.97 3.45
C VAL A 231 -6.36 21.66 4.66
N ASP A 232 -5.16 21.21 5.05
CA ASP A 232 -4.41 21.84 6.13
C ASP A 232 -3.91 23.25 5.73
N PRO A 233 -3.54 24.12 6.69
CA PRO A 233 -3.04 25.47 6.42
C PRO A 233 -1.77 25.53 5.55
N ASP A 234 -1.04 24.43 5.41
CA ASP A 234 0.10 24.30 4.50
C ASP A 234 -0.32 24.24 3.02
N LEU A 235 -1.62 24.02 2.75
CA LEU A 235 -2.26 23.88 1.45
C LEU A 235 -1.78 22.64 0.67
N VAL A 236 -1.35 21.60 1.39
CA VAL A 236 -0.92 20.33 0.79
C VAL A 236 -2.07 19.33 0.79
N ILE A 237 -2.49 18.91 -0.40
CA ILE A 237 -3.45 17.83 -0.58
C ILE A 237 -2.79 16.49 -0.23
N LYS A 238 -3.38 15.75 0.70
CA LYS A 238 -2.90 14.44 1.17
C LYS A 238 -3.85 13.35 0.67
N PRO A 239 -3.51 12.64 -0.41
CA PRO A 239 -4.48 11.81 -1.10
C PRO A 239 -4.65 10.41 -0.51
N PHE A 240 -3.75 9.98 0.39
CA PHE A 240 -3.73 8.60 0.87
C PHE A 240 -4.34 8.45 2.27
N ASN A 241 -4.88 7.24 2.50
CA ASN A 241 -5.79 6.86 3.59
C ASN A 241 -7.16 7.55 3.52
N GLN A 242 -8.17 6.95 4.15
CA GLN A 242 -9.57 7.39 4.02
C GLN A 242 -9.85 8.77 4.64
N LYS A 243 -8.96 9.27 5.51
CA LYS A 243 -9.04 10.63 6.07
C LYS A 243 -8.12 11.63 5.34
N GLY A 244 -7.36 11.20 4.34
CA GLY A 244 -6.41 12.05 3.62
C GLY A 244 -5.32 12.61 4.53
N THR A 245 -4.55 11.72 5.17
CA THR A 245 -3.51 12.14 6.15
C THR A 245 -2.09 11.84 5.70
N VAL A 246 -1.94 11.13 4.58
CA VAL A 246 -0.65 10.74 4.03
C VAL A 246 -0.42 11.45 2.69
N VAL A 247 0.71 12.16 2.61
CA VAL A 247 1.03 13.09 1.53
C VAL A 247 1.52 12.41 0.25
N SER A 248 2.15 11.24 0.35
CA SER A 248 2.77 10.55 -0.79
C SER A 248 2.77 9.03 -0.61
N LEU A 249 2.91 8.33 -1.73
CA LEU A 249 3.15 6.89 -1.79
C LEU A 249 4.37 6.50 -1.00
N ARG A 250 5.46 7.30 -1.06
CA ARG A 250 6.67 7.01 -0.28
C ARG A 250 6.38 6.96 1.22
N VAL A 251 5.65 7.97 1.74
CA VAL A 251 5.26 8.01 3.16
C VAL A 251 4.29 6.88 3.50
N PHE A 252 3.34 6.59 2.61
CA PHE A 252 2.43 5.45 2.76
C PHE A 252 3.19 4.14 2.90
N THR A 253 4.14 3.89 2.01
CA THR A 253 4.94 2.66 1.94
C THR A 253 5.84 2.52 3.15
N ILE A 254 6.55 3.57 3.58
CA ILE A 254 7.35 3.54 4.82
C ILE A 254 6.47 3.16 6.01
N ASN A 255 5.30 3.78 6.14
CA ASN A 255 4.38 3.49 7.23
C ASN A 255 3.84 2.06 7.14
N ALA A 256 3.54 1.56 5.94
CA ALA A 256 3.03 0.21 5.72
C ALA A 256 4.09 -0.87 5.97
N MET A 257 5.35 -0.64 5.56
CA MET A 257 6.48 -1.53 5.89
C MET A 257 6.62 -1.67 7.40
N ASN A 258 6.63 -0.56 8.14
CA ASN A 258 6.71 -0.65 9.60
C ASN A 258 5.45 -1.28 10.19
N HIS A 259 4.25 -0.83 9.84
CA HIS A 259 3.00 -1.26 10.49
C HIS A 259 2.58 -2.69 10.12
N HIS A 260 2.53 -3.03 8.85
CA HIS A 260 1.93 -4.30 8.41
C HIS A 260 2.96 -5.43 8.36
N HIS A 261 4.20 -5.09 8.00
CA HIS A 261 5.28 -6.07 7.83
C HIS A 261 6.22 -6.10 9.03
N GLY A 262 6.30 -5.02 9.82
CA GLY A 262 7.30 -4.92 10.88
C GLY A 262 8.71 -4.85 10.31
N MET A 263 8.85 -4.17 9.18
CA MET A 263 10.10 -3.88 8.48
C MET A 263 10.40 -2.38 8.54
N GLN A 264 11.63 -1.99 8.83
CA GLN A 264 12.00 -0.59 9.10
C GLN A 264 12.81 0.07 7.99
N ALA A 265 12.26 1.13 7.42
CA ALA A 265 12.98 1.97 6.47
C ALA A 265 14.01 2.87 7.16
N VAL A 266 15.27 2.82 6.73
CA VAL A 266 16.38 3.61 7.29
C VAL A 266 16.10 5.11 7.27
N GLU A 267 15.37 5.60 6.28
CA GLU A 267 15.04 7.02 6.16
C GLU A 267 14.08 7.52 7.25
N ARG A 268 13.43 6.62 8.00
CA ARG A 268 12.54 6.95 9.11
C ARG A 268 13.06 6.43 10.45
N PHE A 269 13.67 5.25 10.46
CA PHE A 269 14.07 4.54 11.68
C PHE A 269 15.59 4.44 11.89
N GLY A 270 16.39 4.86 10.90
CA GLY A 270 17.85 4.80 10.97
C GLY A 270 18.50 5.93 11.78
N ILE A 271 19.82 5.85 11.89
CA ILE A 271 20.64 6.82 12.63
C ILE A 271 20.42 8.25 12.11
N GLY A 272 20.30 9.20 13.04
CA GLY A 272 20.12 10.62 12.73
C GLY A 272 18.65 11.04 12.60
N GLN A 273 17.72 10.09 12.44
CA GLN A 273 16.28 10.36 12.49
C GLN A 273 15.83 10.65 13.93
N ARG A 274 14.58 11.09 14.09
CA ARG A 274 14.02 11.44 15.41
C ARG A 274 12.90 10.50 15.82
N ASP A 275 12.91 10.10 17.09
CA ASP A 275 11.80 9.37 17.71
C ASP A 275 10.62 10.30 18.06
N HIS A 276 9.52 9.71 18.55
CA HIS A 276 8.33 10.45 18.99
C HIS A 276 8.57 11.46 20.13
N ARG A 277 9.70 11.38 20.84
CA ARG A 277 10.11 12.33 21.89
C ARG A 277 11.06 13.39 21.36
N GLY A 278 11.43 13.32 20.08
CA GLY A 278 12.37 14.23 19.43
C GLY A 278 13.84 13.85 19.65
N ASN A 279 14.14 12.72 20.28
CA ASN A 279 15.53 12.27 20.46
C ASN A 279 16.10 11.79 19.13
N VAL A 280 17.39 12.02 18.91
CA VAL A 280 18.09 11.49 17.75
C VAL A 280 18.31 9.99 17.95
N ILE A 281 17.96 9.20 16.95
CA ILE A 281 18.22 7.76 16.90
C ILE A 281 19.72 7.55 16.66
N THR A 282 20.35 6.69 17.47
CA THR A 282 21.80 6.43 17.46
C THR A 282 22.15 4.97 17.17
N THR A 283 21.17 4.15 16.79
CA THR A 283 21.33 2.73 16.44
C THR A 283 20.81 2.49 15.02
N SER A 284 21.38 1.51 14.32
CA SER A 284 20.90 1.03 13.01
C SER A 284 19.87 -0.09 13.12
N ASP A 285 19.60 -0.58 14.33
CA ASP A 285 18.54 -1.55 14.66
C ASP A 285 17.65 -0.90 15.74
N PHE A 286 16.54 -0.27 15.30
CA PHE A 286 15.68 0.49 16.20
C PHE A 286 14.62 -0.37 16.88
N ASP A 287 14.30 -1.57 16.40
CA ASP A 287 13.38 -2.49 17.09
C ASP A 287 14.04 -3.70 17.75
N GLU A 288 15.36 -3.72 17.82
CA GLU A 288 16.17 -4.71 18.56
C GLU A 288 15.88 -6.14 18.13
N ASP A 289 15.69 -6.33 16.83
CA ASP A 289 15.35 -7.62 16.27
C ASP A 289 16.58 -8.40 15.76
N GLY A 290 17.75 -7.74 15.75
CA GLY A 290 19.04 -8.31 15.36
C GLY A 290 19.46 -8.01 13.93
N VAL A 291 18.61 -7.34 13.15
CA VAL A 291 18.90 -6.91 11.77
C VAL A 291 19.06 -5.39 11.73
N ALA A 292 20.20 -4.94 11.23
CA ALA A 292 20.48 -3.51 11.06
C ALA A 292 20.07 -3.04 9.66
N ASP A 293 19.58 -1.81 9.57
CA ASP A 293 19.31 -1.10 8.32
C ASP A 293 18.46 -1.92 7.32
N GLU A 294 17.34 -2.48 7.80
CA GLU A 294 16.52 -3.49 7.11
C GLU A 294 16.02 -3.11 5.70
N LEU A 295 15.61 -1.85 5.51
CA LEU A 295 15.17 -1.35 4.20
C LEU A 295 15.86 -0.03 3.89
N THR A 296 16.70 -0.03 2.86
CA THR A 296 17.43 1.16 2.43
C THR A 296 16.51 2.19 1.75
N ALA A 297 16.99 3.42 1.61
CA ALA A 297 16.25 4.45 0.87
C ALA A 297 16.03 4.05 -0.61
N GLY A 298 16.95 3.28 -1.22
CA GLY A 298 16.81 2.80 -2.58
C GLY A 298 15.78 1.68 -2.71
N ASP A 299 15.68 0.79 -1.72
CA ASP A 299 14.61 -0.23 -1.67
C ASP A 299 13.23 0.44 -1.64
N ILE A 300 13.07 1.46 -0.78
CA ILE A 300 11.83 2.23 -0.70
C ILE A 300 11.54 2.98 -2.02
N THR A 301 12.58 3.50 -2.68
CA THR A 301 12.44 4.12 -4.02
C THR A 301 11.90 3.12 -5.03
N ALA A 302 12.48 1.92 -5.11
CA ALA A 302 12.07 0.90 -6.06
C ALA A 302 10.60 0.47 -5.85
N VAL A 303 10.20 0.11 -4.62
CA VAL A 303 8.82 -0.31 -4.36
C VAL A 303 7.82 0.83 -4.57
N THR A 304 8.19 2.07 -4.24
CA THR A 304 7.36 3.25 -4.45
C THR A 304 7.15 3.52 -5.94
N LEU A 305 8.20 3.40 -6.76
CA LEU A 305 8.10 3.52 -8.22
C LEU A 305 7.23 2.42 -8.82
N PHE A 306 7.37 1.19 -8.35
CA PHE A 306 6.50 0.09 -8.78
C PHE A 306 5.03 0.38 -8.46
N GLN A 307 4.70 0.83 -7.25
CA GLN A 307 3.33 1.22 -6.88
C GLN A 307 2.81 2.39 -7.73
N ALA A 308 3.64 3.40 -7.99
CA ALA A 308 3.26 4.54 -8.82
C ALA A 308 3.01 4.15 -10.28
N ALA A 309 3.77 3.17 -10.80
CA ALA A 309 3.66 2.66 -12.16
C ALA A 309 2.52 1.64 -12.36
N MET A 310 1.83 1.21 -11.29
CA MET A 310 0.69 0.30 -11.43
C MET A 310 -0.41 0.93 -12.29
N ASN A 311 -0.93 0.13 -13.23
CA ASN A 311 -1.91 0.54 -14.22
C ASN A 311 -3.07 1.35 -13.63
N VAL A 312 -3.44 2.44 -14.30
CA VAL A 312 -4.67 3.19 -14.02
C VAL A 312 -5.86 2.40 -14.59
N PRO A 313 -6.85 1.99 -13.77
CA PRO A 313 -8.01 1.27 -14.27
C PRO A 313 -8.80 2.10 -15.30
N GLY A 314 -9.08 1.50 -16.46
CA GLY A 314 -9.93 2.10 -17.48
C GLY A 314 -11.41 1.82 -17.25
N ARG A 315 -12.28 2.68 -17.80
CA ARG A 315 -13.72 2.43 -17.82
C ARG A 315 -14.04 1.28 -18.78
N VAL A 316 -14.77 0.28 -18.29
CA VAL A 316 -15.29 -0.83 -19.10
C VAL A 316 -16.78 -0.66 -19.27
N TRP A 317 -17.25 -0.67 -20.51
CA TRP A 317 -18.67 -0.58 -20.84
C TRP A 317 -19.25 -1.97 -21.12
N PRO A 318 -20.49 -2.27 -20.69
CA PRO A 318 -21.15 -3.50 -21.07
C PRO A 318 -21.31 -3.62 -22.59
N ASP A 319 -21.08 -4.82 -23.13
CA ASP A 319 -21.36 -5.13 -24.54
C ASP A 319 -22.86 -5.30 -24.80
N ASP A 320 -23.59 -5.78 -23.79
CA ASP A 320 -25.04 -5.91 -23.85
C ASP A 320 -25.72 -4.53 -23.98
N PRO A 321 -26.51 -4.29 -25.05
CA PRO A 321 -27.11 -2.98 -25.31
C PRO A 321 -28.02 -2.47 -24.20
N GLU A 322 -28.79 -3.36 -23.56
CA GLU A 322 -29.71 -2.96 -22.49
C GLU A 322 -28.94 -2.51 -21.24
N ARG A 323 -27.90 -3.25 -20.84
CA ARG A 323 -27.02 -2.89 -19.73
C ARG A 323 -26.24 -1.61 -20.02
N ARG A 324 -25.78 -1.41 -21.26
CA ARG A 324 -25.12 -0.15 -21.66
C ARG A 324 -26.08 1.04 -21.54
N ALA A 325 -27.27 0.93 -22.09
CA ALA A 325 -28.29 1.97 -21.98
C ALA A 325 -28.68 2.24 -20.52
N ALA A 326 -28.72 1.21 -19.67
CA ALA A 326 -28.95 1.37 -18.23
C ALA A 326 -27.80 2.13 -17.55
N ALA A 327 -26.54 1.83 -17.88
CA ALA A 327 -25.38 2.53 -17.34
C ALA A 327 -25.34 4.01 -17.76
N GLU A 328 -25.66 4.33 -19.02
CA GLU A 328 -25.75 5.71 -19.52
C GLU A 328 -26.86 6.52 -18.83
N ARG A 329 -28.04 5.90 -18.63
CA ARG A 329 -29.12 6.52 -17.84
C ARG A 329 -28.70 6.75 -16.39
N GLY A 330 -28.01 5.78 -15.79
CA GLY A 330 -27.49 5.88 -14.43
C GLY A 330 -26.49 7.03 -14.26
N GLU A 331 -25.55 7.18 -15.19
CA GLU A 331 -24.60 8.30 -15.20
C GLU A 331 -25.30 9.65 -15.32
N SER A 332 -26.28 9.75 -16.22
CA SER A 332 -27.09 10.97 -16.39
C SER A 332 -27.87 11.29 -15.11
N LEU A 333 -28.50 10.30 -14.49
CA LEU A 333 -29.27 10.46 -13.25
C LEU A 333 -28.38 10.85 -12.07
N PHE A 334 -27.19 10.26 -11.96
CA PHE A 334 -26.20 10.56 -10.92
C PHE A 334 -25.80 12.04 -10.96
N ALA A 335 -25.58 12.59 -12.15
CA ALA A 335 -25.33 14.01 -12.35
C ALA A 335 -26.55 14.88 -12.03
N GLN A 336 -27.74 14.49 -12.51
CA GLN A 336 -28.99 15.25 -12.27
C GLN A 336 -29.36 15.38 -10.79
N ILE A 337 -29.03 14.37 -9.97
CA ILE A 337 -29.28 14.38 -8.51
C ILE A 337 -28.24 15.25 -7.76
N GLY A 338 -27.16 15.68 -8.43
CA GLY A 338 -26.08 16.47 -7.81
C GLY A 338 -24.99 15.61 -7.17
N CYS A 339 -24.98 14.29 -7.39
CA CYS A 339 -23.93 13.43 -6.83
C CYS A 339 -22.53 13.80 -7.36
N THR A 340 -22.45 14.38 -8.56
CA THR A 340 -21.21 14.87 -9.16
C THR A 340 -20.64 16.13 -8.51
N ASP A 341 -21.36 16.78 -7.59
CA ASP A 341 -20.86 17.96 -6.87
C ASP A 341 -19.67 17.58 -5.98
N CYS A 342 -19.76 16.41 -5.33
CA CYS A 342 -18.67 15.82 -4.54
C CYS A 342 -17.92 14.72 -5.33
N HIS A 343 -18.63 13.86 -6.07
CA HIS A 343 -18.03 12.76 -6.84
C HIS A 343 -17.74 13.21 -8.27
N ARG A 344 -16.76 14.11 -8.41
CA ARG A 344 -16.37 14.66 -9.73
C ARG A 344 -15.98 13.51 -10.68
N PRO A 345 -16.60 13.42 -11.87
CA PRO A 345 -16.40 12.26 -12.75
C PRO A 345 -14.99 12.21 -13.36
N VAL A 346 -14.37 13.37 -13.55
CA VAL A 346 -13.03 13.49 -14.15
C VAL A 346 -12.27 14.65 -13.50
N LEU A 347 -11.00 14.39 -13.19
CA LEU A 347 -10.00 15.41 -12.85
C LEU A 347 -8.80 15.20 -13.77
N ILE A 348 -8.42 16.23 -14.53
CA ILE A 348 -7.45 16.13 -15.61
C ILE A 348 -6.06 16.56 -15.09
N LEU A 349 -5.06 15.70 -15.30
CA LEU A 349 -3.66 16.05 -15.09
C LEU A 349 -3.18 17.03 -16.15
N GLU A 350 -2.50 18.10 -15.74
CA GLU A 350 -1.88 19.06 -16.65
C GLU A 350 -0.62 18.48 -17.30
N ASN A 351 0.16 17.74 -16.53
CA ASN A 351 1.33 17.04 -17.02
C ASN A 351 1.24 15.55 -16.66
N PRO A 352 0.86 14.68 -17.63
CA PRO A 352 0.73 13.25 -17.38
C PRO A 352 2.08 12.52 -17.30
N ASN A 353 3.20 13.21 -17.55
CA ASN A 353 4.52 12.63 -17.39
C ASN A 353 4.94 12.74 -15.92
N LEU A 354 5.19 11.59 -15.27
CA LEU A 354 5.88 11.52 -13.98
C LEU A 354 7.27 12.16 -14.15
N GLN A 355 7.43 13.39 -13.66
CA GLN A 355 8.73 14.09 -13.60
C GLN A 355 9.47 13.76 -12.32
#